data_AF-A0A3B9RWQ5-F1
#
_entry.id   AF-A0A3B9RWQ5-F1
#
_cell.length_a   1.000
_cell.length_b   1.000
_cell.length_c   1.000
_cell.angle_alpha   90.00
_cell.angle_beta   90.00
_cell.angle_gamma   90.00
#
_symmetry.space_group_name_H-M   'P 1'
#
loop_
_entity.id
_entity.type
_entity.pdbx_description
1 polymer ?
#
loop_
_entity_poly.entity_id
_entity_poly.type
_entity_poly.pdbx_seq_one_letter_code
_entity_poly.pdbx_strand_id
1 'polypeptide(L)'
;MNQEVFEYKKRFLTMTLLFSYAYLHIHLTAFFAETTLKKCLEFNTPLPFAQRLLMPMLAHGLHIVCKLPIFYSFFLCEWLFTVLLYLSLKRLLRTEFDKKHAELLTWLFFLLLPLVYVVNYRASNQYGFMAALYYPWDTPTLFFMATGFLWCIQQKWSALIVWIALATLNRESSILLCFIIPLLHWPDKTRIVKPFCYALGAYGLTRLIILWWLNKAFGHIVELHAYQSFVPLFVVNLDWLFNKQNIFFYLFCFAGLPWAWFVFYDYIPYRYRLLRFLLLIYFISLLFVGLYHETRIYGELIILLYLPVAVAIKNWLQNTPITICESPTFAHYSERYIVIFLLILSMMSGFALSLLTMNG
;
A
#
# COMPACT_ATOMS: atom_id res chain seq x y z
N MET A 1 -9.90 -23.59 -30.85
CA MET A 1 -9.74 -23.94 -29.41
C MET A 1 -11.11 -23.81 -28.75
N ASN A 2 -11.57 -24.84 -28.03
CA ASN A 2 -12.90 -24.81 -27.40
C ASN A 2 -12.98 -23.68 -26.35
N GLN A 3 -13.89 -22.72 -26.51
CA GLN A 3 -13.98 -21.52 -25.67
C GLN A 3 -14.24 -21.87 -24.20
N GLU A 4 -15.03 -22.92 -23.95
CA GLU A 4 -15.34 -23.39 -22.61
C GLU A 4 -14.09 -23.91 -21.88
N VAL A 5 -13.26 -24.70 -22.59
CA VAL A 5 -11.99 -25.21 -22.06
C VAL A 5 -11.05 -24.07 -21.69
N PHE A 6 -11.02 -23.00 -22.50
CA PHE A 6 -10.21 -21.83 -22.20
C PHE A 6 -10.72 -21.07 -20.96
N GLU A 7 -12.02 -20.84 -20.83
CA GLU A 7 -12.61 -20.20 -19.64
C GLU A 7 -12.34 -21.02 -18.36
N TYR A 8 -12.44 -22.35 -18.43
CA TYR A 8 -12.07 -23.22 -17.31
C TYR A 8 -10.60 -23.05 -16.92
N LYS A 9 -9.68 -23.08 -17.89
CA LYS A 9 -8.25 -22.87 -17.65
C LYS A 9 -7.95 -21.51 -17.00
N LYS A 10 -8.64 -20.45 -17.42
CA LYS A 10 -8.50 -19.12 -16.82
C LYS A 10 -8.97 -19.09 -15.36
N ARG A 11 -10.10 -19.73 -15.06
CA ARG A 11 -10.61 -19.84 -13.68
C ARG A 11 -9.65 -20.64 -12.80
N PHE A 12 -9.16 -21.77 -13.31
CA PHE A 12 -8.15 -22.58 -12.63
C PHE A 12 -6.89 -21.74 -12.33
N LEU A 13 -6.31 -21.09 -13.34
CA LEU A 13 -5.16 -20.20 -13.18
C LEU A 13 -5.42 -19.13 -12.12
N THR A 14 -6.58 -18.49 -12.15
CA THR A 14 -6.95 -17.47 -11.17
C THR A 14 -6.97 -18.06 -9.76
N MET A 15 -7.67 -19.18 -9.54
CA MET A 15 -7.78 -19.78 -8.21
C MET A 15 -6.42 -20.26 -7.70
N THR A 16 -5.60 -20.88 -8.55
CA THR A 16 -4.24 -21.29 -8.20
C THR A 16 -3.39 -20.08 -7.83
N LEU A 17 -3.42 -19.01 -8.62
CA LEU A 17 -2.64 -17.79 -8.34
C LEU A 17 -3.01 -17.17 -6.99
N LEU A 18 -4.31 -17.04 -6.71
CA LEU A 18 -4.81 -16.45 -5.46
C LEU A 18 -4.49 -17.32 -4.25
N PHE A 19 -4.69 -18.64 -4.36
CA PHE A 19 -4.36 -19.56 -3.29
C PHE A 19 -2.85 -19.62 -3.03
N SER A 20 -2.03 -19.69 -4.09
CA SER A 20 -0.57 -19.67 -3.98
C SER A 20 -0.05 -18.37 -3.36
N TYR A 21 -0.64 -17.22 -3.69
CA TYR A 21 -0.29 -15.95 -3.05
C TYR A 21 -0.60 -15.97 -1.55
N ALA A 22 -1.81 -16.35 -1.14
CA ALA A 22 -2.19 -16.42 0.27
C ALA A 22 -1.31 -17.40 1.05
N TYR A 23 -0.99 -18.55 0.44
CA TYR A 23 -0.08 -19.53 1.00
C TYR A 23 1.33 -18.98 1.16
N LEU A 24 1.91 -18.39 0.10
CA LEU A 24 3.24 -17.76 0.14
C LEU A 24 3.29 -16.67 1.21
N HIS A 25 2.27 -15.82 1.28
CA HIS A 25 2.25 -14.68 2.17
C HIS A 25 2.20 -15.08 3.66
N ILE A 26 1.61 -16.23 4.01
CA ILE A 26 1.56 -16.72 5.39
C ILE A 26 2.72 -17.67 5.74
N HIS A 27 3.10 -18.56 4.82
CA HIS A 27 4.03 -19.65 5.13
C HIS A 27 5.50 -19.31 4.86
N LEU A 28 5.79 -18.42 3.91
CA LEU A 28 7.16 -18.09 3.51
C LEU A 28 7.68 -16.80 4.17
N THR A 29 6.90 -16.24 5.06
CA THR A 29 7.19 -15.06 5.87
C THR A 29 7.23 -15.45 7.34
N ALA A 30 8.12 -14.83 8.10
CA ALA A 30 8.22 -15.06 9.54
C ALA A 30 7.13 -14.28 10.30
N PHE A 31 6.76 -14.74 11.49
CA PHE A 31 5.90 -13.96 12.38
C PHE A 31 6.76 -13.08 13.27
N PHE A 32 6.36 -11.81 13.42
CA PHE A 32 7.04 -10.91 14.35
C PHE A 32 6.74 -11.32 15.80
N ALA A 33 7.78 -11.40 16.64
CA ALA A 33 7.70 -11.98 17.99
C ALA A 33 6.69 -11.27 18.91
N GLU A 34 6.50 -9.97 18.72
CA GLU A 34 5.56 -9.19 19.52
C GLU A 34 4.10 -9.31 19.03
N THR A 35 3.89 -9.71 17.78
CA THR A 35 2.58 -9.82 17.12
C THR A 35 2.31 -11.22 16.61
N THR A 36 2.55 -12.23 17.45
CA THR A 36 2.16 -13.61 17.12
C THR A 36 0.65 -13.71 16.87
N LEU A 37 0.22 -14.65 16.01
CA LEU A 37 -1.20 -14.84 15.69
C LEU A 37 -2.07 -15.07 16.94
N LYS A 38 -1.52 -15.74 17.97
CA LYS A 38 -2.19 -15.94 19.24
C LYS A 38 -2.44 -14.62 19.97
N LYS A 39 -1.42 -13.78 20.12
CA LYS A 39 -1.56 -12.44 20.73
C LYS A 39 -2.55 -11.59 19.97
N CYS A 40 -2.55 -11.66 18.63
CA CYS A 40 -3.54 -10.97 17.80
C CYS A 40 -4.96 -11.45 18.11
N LEU A 41 -5.19 -12.77 18.12
CA LEU A 41 -6.51 -13.35 18.37
C LEU A 41 -7.06 -13.08 19.78
N GLU A 42 -6.17 -12.93 20.76
CA GLU A 42 -6.48 -12.60 22.16
C GLU A 42 -6.53 -11.09 22.42
N PHE A 43 -6.35 -10.24 21.40
CA PHE A 43 -6.28 -8.77 21.54
C PHE A 43 -5.23 -8.28 22.53
N ASN A 44 -4.12 -9.02 22.67
CA ASN A 44 -3.03 -8.76 23.62
C ASN A 44 -1.72 -8.37 22.90
N THR A 45 -1.81 -7.87 21.68
CA THR A 45 -0.66 -7.26 20.98
C THR A 45 -0.36 -5.88 21.57
N PRO A 46 0.93 -5.46 21.62
CA PRO A 46 1.27 -4.11 22.05
C PRO A 46 0.86 -3.06 21.00
N LEU A 47 0.71 -1.81 21.44
CA LEU A 47 0.67 -0.65 20.54
C LEU A 47 2.04 -0.50 19.85
N PRO A 48 2.09 -0.09 18.57
CA PRO A 48 0.98 0.45 17.77
C PRO A 48 0.11 -0.63 17.09
N PHE A 49 0.54 -1.90 17.06
CA PHE A 49 -0.15 -2.97 16.34
C PHE A 49 -1.54 -3.29 16.88
N ALA A 50 -1.78 -3.10 18.17
CA ALA A 50 -3.09 -3.28 18.80
C ALA A 50 -4.21 -2.44 18.16
N GLN A 51 -3.86 -1.34 17.48
CA GLN A 51 -4.82 -0.44 16.83
C GLN A 51 -5.50 -1.07 15.59
N ARG A 52 -4.98 -2.19 15.11
CA ARG A 52 -5.42 -2.89 13.89
C ARG A 52 -6.38 -4.02 14.25
N LEU A 53 -7.61 -3.64 14.60
CA LEU A 53 -8.60 -4.51 15.24
C LEU A 53 -9.36 -5.42 14.26
N LEU A 54 -9.53 -5.02 13.01
CA LEU A 54 -10.44 -5.70 12.08
C LEU A 54 -10.09 -7.19 11.90
N MET A 55 -8.84 -7.49 11.57
CA MET A 55 -8.40 -8.86 11.27
C MET A 55 -8.42 -9.77 12.50
N PRO A 56 -7.90 -9.33 13.67
CA PRO A 56 -8.15 -10.01 14.94
C PRO A 56 -9.61 -10.35 15.19
N MET A 57 -10.53 -9.39 15.02
CA MET A 57 -11.97 -9.61 15.24
C MET A 57 -12.56 -10.66 14.30
N LEU A 58 -12.22 -10.61 13.01
CA LEU A 58 -12.69 -11.60 12.04
C LEU A 58 -12.13 -12.99 12.33
N ALA A 59 -10.83 -13.11 12.60
CA ALA A 59 -10.19 -14.38 12.92
C ALA A 59 -10.72 -14.97 14.23
N HIS A 60 -10.97 -14.14 15.25
CA HIS A 60 -11.57 -14.53 16.51
C HIS A 60 -13.01 -15.05 16.32
N GLY A 61 -13.82 -14.36 15.52
CA GLY A 61 -15.16 -14.82 15.16
C GLY A 61 -15.15 -16.19 14.47
N LEU A 62 -14.26 -16.38 13.48
CA LEU A 62 -14.08 -17.67 12.81
C LEU A 62 -13.62 -18.77 13.78
N HIS A 63 -12.69 -18.44 14.68
CA HIS A 63 -12.19 -19.37 15.69
C HIS A 63 -13.29 -19.86 16.62
N ILE A 64 -14.14 -18.95 17.12
CA ILE A 64 -15.24 -19.30 18.04
C ILE A 64 -16.36 -20.06 17.31
N VAL A 65 -16.81 -19.55 16.16
CA VAL A 65 -17.99 -20.10 15.47
C VAL A 65 -17.66 -21.43 14.80
N CYS A 66 -16.52 -21.52 14.12
CA CYS A 66 -16.15 -22.70 13.33
C CYS A 66 -15.22 -23.66 14.08
N LYS A 67 -14.76 -23.30 15.30
CA LYS A 67 -13.79 -24.07 16.10
C LYS A 67 -12.49 -24.40 15.35
N LEU A 68 -12.07 -23.51 14.45
CA LEU A 68 -10.87 -23.68 13.64
C LEU A 68 -9.61 -23.37 14.46
N PRO A 69 -8.49 -24.07 14.26
CA PRO A 69 -7.21 -23.66 14.84
C PRO A 69 -6.82 -22.24 14.42
N ILE A 70 -6.17 -21.49 15.31
CA ILE A 70 -5.81 -20.06 15.14
C ILE A 70 -5.20 -19.80 13.76
N PHE A 71 -4.23 -20.62 13.37
CA PHE A 71 -3.56 -20.52 12.07
C PHE A 71 -4.55 -20.56 10.90
N TYR A 72 -5.46 -21.53 10.88
CA TYR A 72 -6.44 -21.67 9.80
C TYR A 72 -7.47 -20.55 9.78
N SER A 73 -7.83 -19.97 10.94
CA SER A 73 -8.68 -18.79 10.99
C SER A 73 -8.03 -17.61 10.24
N PHE A 74 -6.75 -17.34 10.52
CA PHE A 74 -6.00 -16.28 9.81
C PHE A 74 -5.76 -16.62 8.33
N PHE A 75 -5.48 -17.89 8.01
CA PHE A 75 -5.32 -18.32 6.62
C PHE A 75 -6.60 -18.14 5.80
N LEU A 76 -7.75 -18.48 6.34
CA LEU A 76 -9.03 -18.27 5.67
C LEU A 76 -9.32 -16.78 5.48
N CYS A 77 -9.02 -15.95 6.48
CA CYS A 77 -9.11 -14.50 6.35
C CYS A 77 -8.19 -13.98 5.23
N GLU A 78 -6.93 -14.37 5.21
CA GLU A 78 -5.96 -13.98 4.18
C GLU A 78 -6.44 -14.38 2.78
N TRP A 79 -6.88 -15.63 2.62
CA TRP A 79 -7.39 -16.13 1.35
C TRP A 79 -8.66 -15.39 0.91
N LEU A 80 -9.60 -15.13 1.83
CA LEU A 80 -10.79 -14.34 1.55
C LEU A 80 -10.43 -12.93 1.07
N PHE A 81 -9.56 -12.22 1.79
CA PHE A 81 -9.15 -10.87 1.40
C PHE A 81 -8.31 -10.84 0.12
N THR A 82 -7.57 -11.90 -0.17
CA THR A 82 -6.88 -12.10 -1.45
C THR A 82 -7.88 -12.19 -2.61
N VAL A 83 -8.94 -12.98 -2.45
CA VAL A 83 -10.02 -13.08 -3.45
C VAL A 83 -10.76 -11.75 -3.60
N LEU A 84 -11.08 -11.08 -2.49
CA LEU A 84 -11.73 -9.78 -2.50
C LEU A 84 -10.86 -8.71 -3.17
N LEU A 85 -9.55 -8.70 -2.89
CA LEU A 85 -8.57 -7.84 -3.56
C LEU A 85 -8.59 -8.07 -5.07
N TYR A 86 -8.55 -9.32 -5.53
CA TYR A 86 -8.62 -9.65 -6.95
C TYR A 86 -9.89 -9.09 -7.61
N LEU A 87 -11.05 -9.30 -6.98
CA LEU A 87 -12.32 -8.81 -7.51
C LEU A 87 -12.38 -7.28 -7.54
N SER A 88 -11.91 -6.61 -6.48
CA SER A 88 -11.88 -5.16 -6.39
C SER A 88 -10.90 -4.53 -7.37
N LEU A 89 -9.68 -5.08 -7.48
CA LEU A 89 -8.68 -4.60 -8.42
C LEU A 89 -9.13 -4.80 -9.87
N LYS A 90 -9.71 -5.95 -10.20
CA LYS A 90 -10.30 -6.19 -11.53
C LYS A 90 -11.40 -5.17 -11.83
N ARG A 91 -12.26 -4.85 -10.87
CA ARG A 91 -13.31 -3.82 -11.04
C ARG A 91 -12.72 -2.41 -11.17
N LEU A 92 -11.65 -2.10 -10.43
CA LEU A 92 -10.90 -0.84 -10.56
C LEU A 92 -10.30 -0.70 -11.96
N LEU A 93 -9.62 -1.72 -12.45
CA LEU A 93 -9.05 -1.71 -13.80
C LEU A 93 -10.12 -1.62 -14.89
N ARG A 94 -11.30 -2.20 -14.66
CA ARG A 94 -12.43 -2.09 -15.61
C ARG A 94 -12.96 -0.66 -15.80
N THR A 95 -12.54 0.34 -15.02
CA THR A 95 -12.89 1.73 -15.33
C THR A 95 -12.17 2.25 -16.57
N GLU A 96 -10.99 1.72 -16.89
CA GLU A 96 -10.12 2.19 -18.00
C GLU A 96 -9.86 1.15 -19.08
N PHE A 97 -10.11 -0.12 -18.74
CA PHE A 97 -9.80 -1.28 -19.56
C PHE A 97 -11.04 -2.13 -19.84
N ASP A 98 -11.03 -2.84 -20.96
CA ASP A 98 -12.05 -3.84 -21.21
C ASP A 98 -11.93 -5.03 -20.24
N LYS A 99 -12.87 -5.97 -20.32
CA LYS A 99 -12.91 -7.12 -19.41
C LYS A 99 -11.64 -8.00 -19.48
N LYS A 100 -11.05 -8.17 -20.67
CA LYS A 100 -9.91 -9.08 -20.90
C LYS A 100 -8.61 -8.46 -20.40
N HIS A 101 -8.34 -7.21 -20.76
CA HIS A 101 -7.16 -6.48 -20.31
C HIS A 101 -7.19 -6.27 -18.79
N ALA A 102 -8.36 -5.95 -18.20
CA ALA A 102 -8.49 -5.85 -16.75
C ALA A 102 -8.20 -7.18 -16.04
N GLU A 103 -8.65 -8.31 -16.57
CA GLU A 103 -8.34 -9.64 -16.02
C GLU A 103 -6.83 -9.95 -16.07
N LEU A 104 -6.20 -9.75 -17.24
CA LEU A 104 -4.76 -9.96 -17.42
C LEU A 104 -3.94 -9.07 -16.48
N LEU A 105 -4.25 -7.77 -16.42
CA LEU A 105 -3.58 -6.82 -15.54
C LEU A 105 -3.79 -7.16 -14.06
N THR A 106 -4.93 -7.77 -13.70
CA THR A 106 -5.11 -8.24 -12.32
C THR A 106 -4.21 -9.44 -12.02
N TRP A 107 -4.06 -10.38 -12.96
CA TRP A 107 -3.09 -11.48 -12.79
C TRP A 107 -1.66 -10.98 -12.68
N LEU A 108 -1.27 -10.05 -13.55
CA LEU A 108 0.07 -9.45 -13.51
C LEU A 108 0.33 -8.78 -12.15
N PHE A 109 -0.65 -8.08 -11.58
CA PHE A 109 -0.50 -7.51 -10.24
C PHE A 109 -0.16 -8.55 -9.18
N PHE A 110 -0.89 -9.68 -9.15
CA PHE A 110 -0.62 -10.78 -8.21
C PHE A 110 0.71 -11.48 -8.45
N LEU A 111 1.22 -11.47 -9.68
CA LEU A 111 2.57 -11.96 -10.00
C LEU A 111 3.66 -10.98 -9.56
N LEU A 112 3.36 -9.67 -9.55
CA LEU A 112 4.29 -8.63 -9.10
C LEU A 112 4.37 -8.53 -7.58
N LEU A 113 3.28 -8.77 -6.84
CA LEU A 113 3.26 -8.66 -5.37
C LEU A 113 4.36 -9.49 -4.68
N PRO A 114 4.62 -10.77 -5.03
CA PRO A 114 5.72 -11.54 -4.48
C PRO A 114 7.11 -10.88 -4.62
N LEU A 115 7.36 -10.11 -5.70
CA LEU A 115 8.65 -9.47 -5.93
C LEU A 115 8.98 -8.43 -4.85
N VAL A 116 7.95 -7.80 -4.27
CA VAL A 116 8.09 -6.85 -3.15
C VAL A 116 8.71 -7.56 -1.94
N TYR A 117 8.35 -8.83 -1.71
CA TYR A 117 8.83 -9.64 -0.60
C TYR A 117 10.19 -10.30 -0.86
N VAL A 118 10.65 -10.41 -2.11
CA VAL A 118 11.98 -10.97 -2.44
C VAL A 118 13.11 -10.10 -1.85
N VAL A 119 12.93 -8.77 -1.84
CA VAL A 119 13.92 -7.84 -1.23
C VAL A 119 14.03 -8.09 0.28
N ASN A 120 12.91 -8.36 0.96
CA ASN A 120 12.89 -8.70 2.37
C ASN A 120 13.65 -10.01 2.67
N TYR A 121 13.56 -11.00 1.77
CA TYR A 121 14.26 -12.27 1.95
C TYR A 121 15.80 -12.10 1.92
N ARG A 122 16.32 -11.26 1.01
CA ARG A 122 17.76 -10.94 0.98
C ARG A 122 18.19 -10.16 2.22
N ALA A 123 17.42 -9.14 2.61
CA ALA A 123 17.71 -8.38 3.81
C ALA A 123 17.74 -9.29 5.04
N SER A 124 16.89 -10.32 5.05
CA SER A 124 16.81 -11.26 6.16
C SER A 124 18.01 -12.18 6.29
N ASN A 125 18.47 -12.76 5.17
CA ASN A 125 19.63 -13.65 5.18
C ASN A 125 20.96 -12.92 5.39
N GLN A 126 21.08 -11.66 4.94
CA GLN A 126 22.36 -10.95 4.92
C GLN A 126 22.64 -10.15 6.20
N TYR A 127 21.60 -9.71 6.91
CA TYR A 127 21.74 -8.86 8.11
C TYR A 127 21.18 -9.51 9.39
N GLY A 128 20.65 -10.73 9.31
CA GLY A 128 20.09 -11.45 10.47
C GLY A 128 18.76 -10.88 10.99
N PHE A 129 18.20 -9.86 10.33
CA PHE A 129 16.90 -9.29 10.69
C PHE A 129 15.77 -10.08 10.02
N MET A 130 14.67 -10.39 10.70
CA MET A 130 13.50 -10.94 10.01
C MET A 130 12.78 -9.82 9.25
N ALA A 131 13.21 -9.51 8.02
CA ALA A 131 12.59 -8.45 7.21
C ALA A 131 11.34 -8.94 6.46
N ALA A 132 11.21 -10.25 6.23
CA ALA A 132 10.03 -10.85 5.59
C ALA A 132 9.00 -11.23 6.66
N LEU A 133 8.29 -10.25 7.20
CA LEU A 133 7.31 -10.47 8.27
C LEU A 133 5.89 -10.55 7.73
N TYR A 134 5.14 -11.55 8.17
CA TYR A 134 3.70 -11.63 7.95
C TYR A 134 2.95 -10.73 8.92
N TYR A 135 2.01 -9.97 8.38
CA TYR A 135 1.03 -9.28 9.19
C TYR A 135 -0.40 -9.43 8.62
N PRO A 136 -1.38 -9.81 9.45
CA PRO A 136 -2.73 -10.13 8.98
C PRO A 136 -3.47 -9.02 8.24
N TRP A 137 -3.09 -7.76 8.45
CA TRP A 137 -3.77 -6.58 7.92
C TRP A 137 -3.20 -6.08 6.59
N ASP A 138 -2.10 -6.64 6.08
CA ASP A 138 -1.42 -6.12 4.88
C ASP A 138 -2.25 -6.33 3.61
N THR A 139 -2.65 -7.57 3.29
CA THR A 139 -3.53 -7.86 2.13
C THR A 139 -4.91 -7.20 2.22
N PRO A 140 -5.61 -7.22 3.39
CA PRO A 140 -6.83 -6.45 3.57
C PRO A 140 -6.65 -4.96 3.28
N THR A 141 -5.51 -4.36 3.64
CA THR A 141 -5.25 -2.95 3.34
C THR A 141 -5.25 -2.71 1.84
N LEU A 142 -4.60 -3.56 1.05
CA LEU A 142 -4.63 -3.44 -0.42
C LEU A 142 -6.06 -3.52 -0.97
N PHE A 143 -6.89 -4.42 -0.40
CA PHE A 143 -8.30 -4.54 -0.77
C PHE A 143 -9.08 -3.26 -0.45
N PHE A 144 -8.90 -2.69 0.75
CA PHE A 144 -9.55 -1.45 1.15
C PHE A 144 -9.11 -0.29 0.25
N MET A 145 -7.81 -0.21 -0.06
CA MET A 145 -7.25 0.81 -0.95
C MET A 145 -7.81 0.70 -2.37
N ALA A 146 -7.82 -0.51 -2.96
CA ALA A 146 -8.34 -0.72 -4.32
C ALA A 146 -9.84 -0.38 -4.43
N THR A 147 -10.63 -0.83 -3.44
CA THR A 147 -12.08 -0.57 -3.41
C THR A 147 -12.39 0.89 -3.13
N GLY A 148 -11.65 1.52 -2.21
CA GLY A 148 -11.77 2.95 -1.91
C GLY A 148 -11.40 3.80 -3.11
N PHE A 149 -10.34 3.45 -3.83
CA PHE A 149 -9.96 4.11 -5.08
C PHE A 149 -11.07 3.97 -6.13
N LEU A 150 -11.63 2.77 -6.31
CA LEU A 150 -12.76 2.53 -7.22
C LEU A 150 -13.97 3.40 -6.88
N TRP A 151 -14.40 3.44 -5.62
CA TRP A 151 -15.56 4.23 -5.21
C TRP A 151 -15.29 5.74 -5.29
N CYS A 152 -14.05 6.17 -5.08
CA CYS A 152 -13.64 7.55 -5.30
C CYS A 152 -13.71 7.94 -6.78
N ILE A 153 -13.26 7.09 -7.70
CA ILE A 153 -13.41 7.32 -9.16
C ILE A 153 -14.89 7.38 -9.54
N GLN A 154 -15.70 6.46 -9.00
CA GLN A 154 -17.15 6.40 -9.25
C GLN A 154 -17.96 7.47 -8.51
N GLN A 155 -17.32 8.33 -7.71
CA GLN A 155 -17.97 9.36 -6.91
C GLN A 155 -19.06 8.83 -5.95
N LYS A 156 -18.93 7.58 -5.47
CA LYS A 156 -19.85 6.95 -4.52
C LYS A 156 -19.50 7.36 -3.09
N TRP A 157 -19.68 8.63 -2.77
CA TRP A 157 -19.18 9.26 -1.54
C TRP A 157 -19.68 8.59 -0.26
N SER A 158 -20.97 8.29 -0.16
CA SER A 158 -21.56 7.65 1.03
C SER A 158 -20.92 6.28 1.31
N ALA A 159 -20.81 5.45 0.27
CA ALA A 159 -20.14 4.16 0.37
C ALA A 159 -18.66 4.34 0.75
N LEU A 160 -17.96 5.28 0.13
CA LEU A 160 -16.55 5.59 0.44
C LEU A 160 -16.35 6.01 1.89
N ILE A 161 -17.22 6.85 2.45
CA ILE A 161 -17.10 7.34 3.83
C ILE A 161 -17.24 6.16 4.82
N VAL A 162 -18.25 5.30 4.64
CA VAL A 162 -18.41 4.08 5.47
C VAL A 162 -17.20 3.15 5.27
N TRP A 163 -16.70 3.06 4.04
CA TRP A 163 -15.51 2.27 3.72
C TRP A 163 -14.27 2.73 4.46
N ILE A 164 -14.06 4.05 4.56
CA ILE A 164 -12.91 4.64 5.23
C ILE A 164 -12.94 4.27 6.72
N ALA A 165 -14.11 4.28 7.37
CA ALA A 165 -14.22 3.82 8.75
C ALA A 165 -13.78 2.35 8.90
N LEU A 166 -14.28 1.45 8.04
CA LEU A 166 -13.88 0.04 8.05
C LEU A 166 -12.38 -0.16 7.75
N ALA A 167 -11.85 0.56 6.77
CA ALA A 167 -10.44 0.54 6.43
C ALA A 167 -9.56 1.03 7.60
N THR A 168 -10.04 2.00 8.37
CA THR A 168 -9.34 2.56 9.53
C THR A 168 -9.27 1.57 10.69
N LEU A 169 -10.29 0.71 10.86
CA LEU A 169 -10.23 -0.42 11.80
C LEU A 169 -9.17 -1.45 11.42
N ASN A 170 -8.81 -1.53 10.13
CA ASN A 170 -7.75 -2.41 9.65
C ASN A 170 -6.36 -1.79 9.77
N ARG A 171 -6.20 -0.54 9.30
CA ARG A 171 -4.91 0.15 9.31
C ARG A 171 -5.07 1.66 9.22
N GLU A 172 -4.21 2.38 9.92
CA GLU A 172 -4.14 3.85 9.98
C GLU A 172 -3.81 4.52 8.64
N SER A 173 -3.17 3.78 7.71
CA SER A 173 -2.88 4.25 6.35
C SER A 173 -4.13 4.50 5.49
N SER A 174 -5.32 4.10 5.96
CA SER A 174 -6.60 4.44 5.33
C SER A 174 -6.81 5.94 5.14
N ILE A 175 -6.09 6.80 5.89
CA ILE A 175 -6.10 8.25 5.69
C ILE A 175 -5.76 8.66 4.25
N LEU A 176 -4.98 7.85 3.54
CA LEU A 176 -4.70 8.06 2.12
C LEU A 176 -5.98 8.14 1.28
N LEU A 177 -7.00 7.34 1.62
CA LEU A 177 -8.31 7.37 0.94
C LEU A 177 -9.06 8.69 1.14
N CYS A 178 -8.79 9.43 2.21
CA CYS A 178 -9.33 10.77 2.39
C CYS A 178 -8.67 11.72 1.38
N PHE A 179 -7.35 11.65 1.24
CA PHE A 179 -6.58 12.57 0.39
C PHE A 179 -6.69 12.27 -1.10
N ILE A 180 -7.03 11.04 -1.53
CA ILE A 180 -7.29 10.79 -2.96
C ILE A 180 -8.51 11.58 -3.48
N ILE A 181 -9.49 11.92 -2.63
CA ILE A 181 -10.71 12.64 -3.03
C ILE A 181 -10.37 13.98 -3.68
N PRO A 182 -9.69 14.92 -3.00
CA PRO A 182 -9.34 16.20 -3.61
C PRO A 182 -8.32 16.06 -4.74
N LEU A 183 -7.46 15.04 -4.75
CA LEU A 183 -6.44 14.88 -5.78
C LEU A 183 -7.00 14.39 -7.12
N LEU A 184 -7.96 13.46 -7.08
CA LEU A 184 -8.58 12.93 -8.30
C LEU A 184 -9.60 13.88 -8.92
N HIS A 185 -10.19 14.75 -8.10
CA HIS A 185 -11.32 15.62 -8.49
C HIS A 185 -11.04 17.12 -8.25
N TRP A 186 -9.76 17.51 -8.22
CA TRP A 186 -9.31 18.89 -7.94
C TRP A 186 -10.01 20.00 -8.75
N PRO A 187 -10.39 19.80 -10.03
CA PRO A 187 -11.10 20.83 -10.79
C PRO A 187 -12.46 21.22 -10.17
N ASP A 188 -13.17 20.27 -9.56
CA ASP A 188 -14.54 20.43 -9.08
C ASP A 188 -14.59 20.75 -7.57
N LYS A 189 -13.93 21.84 -7.16
CA LYS A 189 -13.72 22.20 -5.75
C LYS A 189 -14.99 22.16 -4.89
N THR A 190 -16.12 22.67 -5.38
CA THR A 190 -17.38 22.74 -4.60
C THR A 190 -17.98 21.37 -4.31
N ARG A 191 -17.76 20.38 -5.19
CA ARG A 191 -18.29 19.02 -5.04
C ARG A 191 -17.44 18.16 -4.11
N ILE A 192 -16.17 18.49 -3.93
CA ILE A 192 -15.22 17.66 -3.16
C ILE A 192 -15.12 18.03 -1.68
N VAL A 193 -15.41 19.28 -1.29
CA VAL A 193 -15.23 19.73 0.12
C VAL A 193 -16.06 18.89 1.08
N LYS A 194 -17.37 18.71 0.81
CA LYS A 194 -18.24 17.95 1.71
C LYS A 194 -17.81 16.48 1.84
N PRO A 195 -17.62 15.71 0.75
CA PRO A 195 -17.10 14.35 0.84
C PRO A 195 -15.75 14.25 1.56
N PHE A 196 -14.83 15.19 1.31
CA PHE A 196 -13.52 15.21 1.96
C PHE A 196 -13.63 15.43 3.47
N CYS A 197 -14.42 16.42 3.90
CA CYS A 197 -14.65 16.68 5.33
C CYS A 197 -15.34 15.50 6.03
N TYR A 198 -16.33 14.87 5.40
CA TYR A 198 -16.99 13.68 5.96
C TYR A 198 -16.06 12.46 6.00
N ALA A 199 -15.20 12.29 5.00
CA ALA A 199 -14.18 11.24 4.99
C ALA A 199 -13.17 11.44 6.14
N LEU A 200 -12.66 12.66 6.33
CA LEU A 200 -11.79 13.01 7.45
C LEU A 200 -12.50 12.83 8.80
N GLY A 201 -13.77 13.22 8.89
CA GLY A 201 -14.59 13.01 10.08
C GLY A 201 -14.76 11.53 10.42
N ALA A 202 -15.09 10.69 9.43
CA ALA A 202 -15.22 9.24 9.62
C ALA A 202 -13.89 8.59 10.04
N TYR A 203 -12.79 8.96 9.40
CA TYR A 203 -11.45 8.53 9.79
C TYR A 203 -11.15 8.94 11.24
N GLY A 204 -11.28 10.22 11.57
CA GLY A 204 -10.98 10.78 12.88
C GLY A 204 -11.83 10.17 14.00
N LEU A 205 -13.13 10.06 13.80
CA LEU A 205 -14.04 9.42 14.76
C LEU A 205 -13.67 7.95 14.98
N THR A 206 -13.39 7.21 13.91
CA THR A 206 -12.98 5.80 14.05
C THR A 206 -11.66 5.69 14.82
N ARG A 207 -10.68 6.55 14.53
CA ARG A 207 -9.41 6.60 15.28
C ARG A 207 -9.64 6.91 16.76
N LEU A 208 -10.51 7.86 17.09
CA LEU A 208 -10.85 8.19 18.47
C LEU A 208 -11.51 7.01 19.18
N ILE A 209 -12.42 6.29 18.52
CA ILE A 209 -13.05 5.09 19.08
C ILE A 209 -12.01 3.99 19.34
N ILE A 210 -11.10 3.73 18.39
CA ILE A 210 -10.01 2.76 18.56
C ILE A 210 -9.14 3.13 19.76
N LEU A 211 -8.69 4.39 19.83
CA LEU A 211 -7.83 4.87 20.92
C LEU A 211 -8.53 4.86 22.27
N TRP A 212 -9.83 5.17 22.30
CA TRP A 212 -10.64 5.08 23.51
C TRP A 212 -10.75 3.63 24.01
N TRP A 213 -10.97 2.67 23.11
CA TRP A 213 -11.04 1.26 23.45
C TRP A 213 -9.68 0.71 23.92
N LEU A 214 -8.58 1.19 23.34
CA LEU A 214 -7.21 0.77 23.64
C LEU A 214 -6.51 1.62 24.70
N ASN A 215 -7.24 2.45 25.45
CA ASN A 215 -6.64 3.38 26.42
C ASN A 215 -5.78 2.72 27.52
N LYS A 216 -5.99 1.43 27.78
CA LYS A 216 -5.24 0.61 28.74
C LYS A 216 -4.29 -0.39 28.08
N ALA A 217 -4.19 -0.39 26.76
CA ALA A 217 -3.27 -1.27 26.05
C ALA A 217 -1.82 -0.85 26.33
N PHE A 218 -0.93 -1.84 26.43
CA PHE A 218 0.50 -1.62 26.64
C PHE A 218 1.19 -1.15 25.35
N GLY A 219 2.21 -0.30 25.47
CA GLY A 219 3.03 0.20 24.36
C GLY A 219 2.78 1.67 24.01
N HIS A 220 3.43 2.15 22.94
CA HIS A 220 3.32 3.53 22.47
C HIS A 220 2.40 3.63 21.26
N ILE A 221 1.58 4.69 21.19
CA ILE A 221 0.64 4.93 20.08
C ILE A 221 1.38 5.05 18.74
N VAL A 222 2.56 5.65 18.75
CA VAL A 222 3.45 5.81 17.60
C VAL A 222 4.86 5.50 18.06
N GLU A 223 5.57 4.68 17.27
CA GLU A 223 6.99 4.42 17.45
C GLU A 223 7.77 5.35 16.52
N LEU A 224 8.56 6.25 17.11
CA LEU A 224 9.46 7.15 16.39
C LEU A 224 10.93 6.73 16.50
N HIS A 225 11.22 5.75 17.36
CA HIS A 225 12.57 5.28 17.67
C HIS A 225 12.67 3.78 17.38
N ALA A 226 13.82 3.34 16.92
CA ALA A 226 14.04 1.96 16.53
C ALA A 226 14.34 1.07 17.74
N TYR A 227 13.73 -0.12 17.81
CA TYR A 227 14.14 -1.24 18.68
C TYR A 227 14.38 -0.89 20.16
N GLN A 228 13.49 -0.10 20.77
CA GLN A 228 13.62 0.36 22.17
C GLN A 228 14.88 1.18 22.47
N SER A 229 15.59 1.65 21.42
CA SER A 229 16.72 2.56 21.54
C SER A 229 16.26 4.03 21.53
N PHE A 230 17.19 4.95 21.81
CA PHE A 230 16.97 6.39 21.65
C PHE A 230 17.24 6.88 20.21
N VAL A 231 17.54 5.97 19.27
CA VAL A 231 17.86 6.35 17.89
C VAL A 231 16.57 6.55 17.10
N PRO A 232 16.35 7.73 16.49
CA PRO A 232 15.18 7.97 15.66
C PRO A 232 15.14 7.04 14.44
N LEU A 233 13.95 6.55 14.08
CA LEU A 233 13.72 5.73 12.88
C LEU A 233 14.26 6.40 11.62
N PHE A 234 14.15 7.73 11.55
CA PHE A 234 14.69 8.52 10.44
C PHE A 234 16.18 8.27 10.20
N VAL A 235 16.99 8.25 11.27
CA VAL A 235 18.44 8.04 11.18
C VAL A 235 18.73 6.61 10.73
N VAL A 236 18.05 5.62 11.33
CA VAL A 236 18.21 4.20 10.97
C VAL A 236 17.84 3.94 9.51
N ASN A 237 16.74 4.55 9.04
CA ASN A 237 16.27 4.40 7.67
C ASN A 237 17.22 5.03 6.66
N LEU A 238 17.79 6.20 6.97
CA LEU A 238 18.78 6.85 6.11
C LEU A 238 20.08 6.05 6.04
N ASP A 239 20.59 5.61 7.20
CA ASP A 239 21.79 4.78 7.25
C ASP A 239 21.59 3.51 6.40
N TRP A 240 20.45 2.82 6.59
CA TRP A 240 20.12 1.65 5.80
C TRP A 240 20.03 1.95 4.29
N LEU A 241 19.44 3.08 3.90
CA LEU A 241 19.23 3.45 2.50
C LEU A 241 20.55 3.73 1.76
N PHE A 242 21.52 4.37 2.43
CA PHE A 242 22.83 4.67 1.87
C PHE A 242 23.83 3.52 1.98
N ASN A 243 23.63 2.61 2.94
CA ASN A 243 24.49 1.45 3.10
C ASN A 243 24.38 0.51 1.88
N LYS A 244 25.53 0.09 1.34
CA LYS A 244 25.67 -0.89 0.24
C LYS A 244 24.76 -0.64 -0.96
N GLN A 245 24.44 0.62 -1.25
CA GLN A 245 23.57 1.02 -2.35
C GLN A 245 22.15 0.42 -2.28
N ASN A 246 21.62 0.21 -1.05
CA ASN A 246 20.28 -0.33 -0.85
C ASN A 246 19.19 0.53 -1.51
N ILE A 247 19.49 1.80 -1.78
CA ILE A 247 18.65 2.67 -2.58
C ILE A 247 18.21 2.05 -3.92
N PHE A 248 19.05 1.27 -4.59
CA PHE A 248 18.67 0.64 -5.86
C PHE A 248 17.67 -0.51 -5.66
N PHE A 249 17.55 -1.07 -4.45
CA PHE A 249 16.51 -2.07 -4.16
C PHE A 249 15.11 -1.46 -4.13
N TYR A 250 14.96 -0.14 -3.91
CA TYR A 250 13.65 0.51 -3.96
C TYR A 250 12.95 0.37 -5.30
N LEU A 251 13.71 0.31 -6.40
CA LEU A 251 13.16 -0.03 -7.71
C LEU A 251 12.35 -1.34 -7.64
N PHE A 252 12.88 -2.34 -6.97
CA PHE A 252 12.25 -3.65 -6.84
C PHE A 252 11.17 -3.67 -5.75
N CYS A 253 11.32 -2.92 -4.66
CA CYS A 253 10.30 -2.78 -3.61
C CYS A 253 8.95 -2.27 -4.15
N PHE A 254 8.98 -1.44 -5.20
CA PHE A 254 7.78 -0.94 -5.87
C PHE A 254 7.49 -1.62 -7.21
N ALA A 255 8.11 -2.77 -7.49
CA ALA A 255 7.98 -3.48 -8.76
C ALA A 255 8.22 -2.60 -10.02
N GLY A 256 9.10 -1.61 -9.91
CA GLY A 256 9.42 -0.66 -10.98
C GLY A 256 8.35 0.40 -11.28
N LEU A 257 7.22 0.40 -10.57
CA LEU A 257 6.10 1.30 -10.85
C LEU A 257 6.44 2.80 -10.77
N PRO A 258 7.27 3.29 -9.83
CA PRO A 258 7.66 4.70 -9.78
C PRO A 258 8.46 5.13 -11.02
N TRP A 259 9.30 4.23 -11.55
CA TRP A 259 10.05 4.48 -12.78
C TRP A 259 9.17 4.46 -14.01
N ALA A 260 8.25 3.49 -14.08
CA ALA A 260 7.24 3.47 -15.13
C ALA A 260 6.39 4.75 -15.10
N TRP A 261 6.01 5.25 -13.92
CA TRP A 261 5.32 6.53 -13.78
C TRP A 261 6.13 7.68 -14.38
N PHE A 262 7.42 7.75 -14.04
CA PHE A 262 8.30 8.81 -14.53
C PHE A 262 8.50 8.73 -16.05
N VAL A 263 8.80 7.55 -16.60
CA VAL A 263 9.01 7.34 -18.04
C VAL A 263 7.74 7.62 -18.85
N PHE A 264 6.58 7.16 -18.37
CA PHE A 264 5.30 7.30 -19.07
C PHE A 264 4.50 8.52 -18.61
N TYR A 265 5.14 9.52 -17.98
CA TYR A 265 4.45 10.68 -17.40
C TYR A 265 3.46 11.36 -18.37
N ASP A 266 3.89 11.56 -19.62
CA ASP A 266 3.10 12.22 -20.67
C ASP A 266 1.86 11.44 -21.11
N TYR A 267 1.82 10.15 -20.80
CA TYR A 267 0.74 9.23 -21.10
C TYR A 267 -0.23 9.04 -19.92
N ILE A 268 0.10 9.57 -18.74
CA ILE A 268 -0.78 9.50 -17.55
C ILE A 268 -1.87 10.57 -17.64
N PRO A 269 -3.16 10.22 -17.47
CA PRO A 269 -4.25 11.19 -17.43
C PRO A 269 -4.09 12.22 -16.31
N TYR A 270 -4.41 13.49 -16.60
CA TYR A 270 -4.26 14.61 -15.65
C TYR A 270 -4.89 14.34 -14.27
N ARG A 271 -6.06 13.70 -14.23
CA ARG A 271 -6.74 13.35 -12.96
C ARG A 271 -5.88 12.47 -12.04
N TYR A 272 -5.00 11.64 -12.59
CA TYR A 272 -4.16 10.74 -11.81
C TYR A 272 -2.81 11.36 -11.46
N ARG A 273 -2.35 12.35 -12.25
CA ARG A 273 -1.02 12.93 -12.13
C ARG A 273 -0.71 13.48 -10.74
N LEU A 274 -1.71 14.04 -10.05
CA LEU A 274 -1.54 14.62 -8.71
C LEU A 274 -1.31 13.58 -7.61
N LEU A 275 -1.65 12.30 -7.85
CA LEU A 275 -1.41 11.24 -6.86
C LEU A 275 0.08 11.14 -6.50
N ARG A 276 1.00 11.45 -7.41
CA ARG A 276 2.46 11.43 -7.16
C ARG A 276 2.88 12.24 -5.93
N PHE A 277 2.18 13.34 -5.62
CA PHE A 277 2.49 14.16 -4.46
C PHE A 277 2.04 13.49 -3.16
N LEU A 278 0.88 12.86 -3.16
CA LEU A 278 0.43 12.04 -2.02
C LEU A 278 1.39 10.88 -1.77
N LEU A 279 1.82 10.22 -2.84
CA LEU A 279 2.77 9.11 -2.75
C LEU A 279 4.13 9.58 -2.20
N LEU A 280 4.62 10.73 -2.66
CA LEU A 280 5.84 11.35 -2.16
C LEU A 280 5.74 11.71 -0.67
N ILE A 281 4.67 12.38 -0.26
CA ILE A 281 4.44 12.78 1.14
C ILE A 281 4.33 11.54 2.03
N TYR A 282 3.60 10.52 1.58
CA TYR A 282 3.44 9.27 2.32
C TYR A 282 4.76 8.52 2.43
N PHE A 283 5.52 8.41 1.34
CA PHE A 283 6.87 7.84 1.35
C PHE A 283 7.74 8.56 2.37
N ILE A 284 7.89 9.89 2.27
CA ILE A 284 8.70 10.67 3.22
C ILE A 284 8.22 10.48 4.66
N SER A 285 6.91 10.43 4.90
CA SER A 285 6.36 10.22 6.25
C SER A 285 6.71 8.85 6.83
N LEU A 286 6.81 7.81 5.98
CA LEU A 286 7.26 6.49 6.40
C LEU A 286 8.73 6.50 6.88
N LEU A 287 9.57 7.46 6.48
CA LEU A 287 10.94 7.58 7.04
C LEU A 287 10.92 7.82 8.55
N PHE A 288 9.85 8.44 9.06
CA PHE A 288 9.76 8.83 10.47
C PHE A 288 9.04 7.80 11.34
N VAL A 289 8.13 7.01 10.75
CA VAL A 289 7.18 6.17 11.51
C VAL A 289 7.30 4.69 11.18
N GLY A 290 7.93 4.33 10.05
CA GLY A 290 8.10 2.93 9.62
C GLY A 290 9.57 2.56 9.49
N LEU A 291 9.84 1.26 9.46
CA LEU A 291 11.17 0.73 9.10
C LEU A 291 11.25 0.51 7.60
N TYR A 292 12.12 1.24 6.94
CA TYR A 292 12.22 1.29 5.47
C TYR A 292 12.64 -0.04 4.83
N HIS A 293 13.35 -0.88 5.57
CA HIS A 293 13.71 -2.22 5.11
C HIS A 293 12.53 -3.20 5.12
N GLU A 294 11.41 -2.87 5.79
CA GLU A 294 10.18 -3.67 5.74
C GLU A 294 9.34 -3.28 4.52
N THR A 295 9.58 -3.89 3.36
CA THR A 295 8.93 -3.45 2.11
C THR A 295 7.40 -3.51 2.10
N ARG A 296 6.79 -4.25 3.04
CA ARG A 296 5.33 -4.34 3.22
C ARG A 296 4.67 -2.99 3.49
N ILE A 297 5.38 -2.01 4.06
CA ILE A 297 4.84 -0.68 4.36
C ILE A 297 4.53 0.11 3.08
N TYR A 298 4.96 -0.39 1.92
CA TYR A 298 4.78 0.23 0.62
C TYR A 298 3.59 -0.33 -0.17
N GLY A 299 2.86 -1.32 0.36
CA GLY A 299 1.76 -1.96 -0.36
C GLY A 299 0.70 -0.98 -0.88
N GLU A 300 0.34 0.00 -0.07
CA GLU A 300 -0.60 1.06 -0.41
C GLU A 300 -0.12 1.92 -1.59
N LEU A 301 1.19 2.23 -1.63
CA LEU A 301 1.81 2.98 -2.71
C LEU A 301 1.72 2.22 -4.03
N ILE A 302 1.96 0.90 -3.99
CA ILE A 302 1.88 0.02 -5.16
C ILE A 302 0.48 0.04 -5.76
N ILE A 303 -0.58 -0.09 -4.93
CA ILE A 303 -1.98 -0.03 -5.40
C ILE A 303 -2.30 1.31 -6.06
N LEU A 304 -1.89 2.42 -5.45
CA LEU A 304 -2.17 3.76 -5.95
C LEU A 304 -1.40 4.10 -7.24
N LEU A 305 -0.20 3.54 -7.43
CA LEU A 305 0.60 3.67 -8.64
C LEU A 305 0.09 2.78 -9.79
N TYR A 306 -0.44 1.60 -9.47
CA TYR A 306 -0.67 0.55 -10.46
C TYR A 306 -1.63 0.95 -11.58
N LEU A 307 -2.81 1.49 -11.23
CA LEU A 307 -3.81 1.88 -12.23
C LEU A 307 -3.29 2.98 -13.16
N PRO A 308 -2.77 4.12 -12.68
CA PRO A 308 -2.24 5.17 -13.56
C PRO A 308 -1.11 4.68 -14.46
N VAL A 309 -0.19 3.86 -13.95
CA VAL A 309 0.91 3.29 -14.74
C VAL A 309 0.36 2.37 -15.84
N ALA A 310 -0.59 1.49 -15.52
CA ALA A 310 -1.21 0.63 -16.53
C ALA A 310 -1.88 1.45 -17.64
N VAL A 311 -2.61 2.51 -17.27
CA VAL A 311 -3.25 3.42 -18.24
C VAL A 311 -2.21 4.13 -19.10
N ALA A 312 -1.11 4.56 -18.51
CA ALA A 312 -0.02 5.20 -19.24
C ALA A 312 0.61 4.26 -20.27
N ILE A 313 0.86 3.00 -19.89
CA ILE A 313 1.39 1.98 -20.81
C ILE A 313 0.41 1.72 -21.95
N LYS A 314 -0.90 1.64 -21.68
CA LYS A 314 -1.93 1.51 -22.71
C LYS A 314 -1.88 2.67 -23.71
N ASN A 315 -1.86 3.90 -23.20
CA ASN A 315 -1.85 5.10 -24.04
C ASN A 315 -0.54 5.20 -24.85
N TRP A 316 0.59 4.79 -24.26
CA TRP A 316 1.87 4.69 -24.94
C TRP A 316 1.82 3.68 -26.09
N LEU A 317 1.31 2.46 -25.85
CA LEU A 317 1.14 1.44 -26.89
C LEU A 317 0.20 1.89 -28.01
N GLN A 318 -0.74 2.78 -27.71
CA GLN A 318 -1.68 3.36 -28.67
C GLN A 318 -1.14 4.64 -29.35
N ASN A 319 0.07 5.10 -28.99
CA ASN A 319 0.63 6.38 -29.41
C ASN A 319 -0.31 7.58 -29.19
N THR A 320 -1.02 7.58 -28.06
CA THR A 320 -1.96 8.63 -27.67
C THR A 320 -1.42 9.41 -26.46
N PRO A 321 -0.40 10.26 -26.61
CA PRO A 321 0.07 11.11 -25.52
C PRO A 321 -1.04 12.08 -25.11
N ILE A 322 -1.20 12.28 -23.80
CA ILE A 322 -2.24 13.16 -23.24
C ILE A 322 -1.77 14.61 -23.26
N THR A 323 -0.47 14.82 -23.12
CA THR A 323 0.18 16.12 -23.27
C THR A 323 0.93 16.19 -24.59
N ILE A 324 0.41 16.94 -25.54
CA ILE A 324 1.18 17.48 -26.67
C ILE A 324 1.38 18.96 -26.36
N CYS A 325 2.53 19.32 -25.78
CA CYS A 325 2.85 20.72 -25.54
C CYS A 325 3.62 21.23 -26.75
N GLU A 326 2.99 22.09 -27.56
CA GLU A 326 3.61 22.64 -28.78
C GLU A 326 4.80 23.58 -28.47
N SER A 327 4.86 24.14 -27.25
CA SER A 327 6.00 24.92 -26.75
C SER A 327 6.29 24.61 -25.27
N PRO A 328 7.29 23.75 -24.95
CA PRO A 328 7.56 23.37 -23.57
C PRO A 328 8.15 24.55 -22.78
N THR A 329 7.39 25.05 -21.81
CA THR A 329 7.84 26.09 -20.87
C THR A 329 8.63 25.48 -19.71
N PHE A 330 9.39 26.31 -18.96
CA PHE A 330 10.08 25.86 -17.74
C PHE A 330 9.12 25.23 -16.71
N ALA A 331 7.89 25.75 -16.61
CA ALA A 331 6.85 25.21 -15.73
C ALA A 331 6.45 23.76 -16.09
N HIS A 332 6.48 23.42 -17.39
CA HIS A 332 6.21 22.07 -17.86
C HIS A 332 7.32 21.09 -17.45
N TYR A 333 8.58 21.51 -17.54
CA TYR A 333 9.70 20.72 -17.05
C TYR A 333 9.67 20.58 -15.53
N SER A 334 9.44 21.66 -14.78
CA SER A 334 9.38 21.58 -13.32
C SER A 334 8.28 20.61 -12.88
N GLU A 335 7.11 20.63 -13.52
CA GLU A 335 6.01 19.72 -13.20
C GLU A 335 6.40 18.23 -13.33
N ARG A 336 7.19 17.89 -14.36
CA ARG A 336 7.68 16.53 -14.64
C ARG A 336 8.71 16.04 -13.62
N TYR A 337 9.66 16.89 -13.27
CA TYR A 337 10.85 16.49 -12.52
C TYR A 337 10.80 16.81 -11.02
N ILE A 338 9.79 17.58 -10.56
CA ILE A 338 9.71 18.04 -9.16
C ILE A 338 9.76 16.91 -8.13
N VAL A 339 9.10 15.78 -8.39
CA VAL A 339 9.11 14.65 -7.45
C VAL A 339 10.50 14.04 -7.33
N ILE A 340 11.21 13.86 -8.44
CA ILE A 340 12.59 13.36 -8.43
C ILE A 340 13.50 14.37 -7.73
N PHE A 341 13.36 15.66 -8.05
CA PHE A 341 14.14 16.71 -7.40
C PHE A 341 13.95 16.71 -5.88
N LEU A 342 12.71 16.61 -5.40
CA LEU A 342 12.42 16.55 -3.96
C LEU A 342 12.96 15.28 -3.29
N LEU A 343 12.94 14.13 -3.98
CA LEU A 343 13.55 12.90 -3.48
C LEU A 343 15.07 13.00 -3.39
N ILE A 344 15.73 13.60 -4.39
CA ILE A 344 17.17 13.85 -4.35
C ILE A 344 17.50 14.81 -3.19
N LEU A 345 16.72 15.87 -3.03
CA LEU A 345 16.92 16.85 -1.96
C LEU A 345 16.76 16.21 -0.57
N SER A 346 15.75 15.37 -0.38
CA SER A 346 15.52 14.68 0.91
C SER A 346 16.62 13.67 1.22
N MET A 347 17.18 13.02 0.20
CA MET A 347 18.33 12.16 0.35
C MET A 347 19.60 12.96 0.71
N MET A 348 19.87 14.05 0.00
CA MET A 348 21.04 14.89 0.25
C MET A 348 21.01 15.51 1.65
N SER A 349 19.84 15.95 2.12
CA SER A 349 19.69 16.46 3.49
C SER A 349 19.94 15.37 4.52
N GLY A 350 19.45 14.15 4.26
CA GLY A 350 19.73 12.98 5.10
C GLY A 350 21.21 12.63 5.17
N PHE A 351 21.91 12.66 4.02
CA PHE A 351 23.35 12.43 3.96
C PHE A 351 24.14 13.48 4.73
N ALA A 352 23.81 14.77 4.56
CA ALA A 352 24.45 15.86 5.31
C ALA A 352 24.25 15.71 6.83
N LEU A 353 23.06 15.30 7.28
CA LEU A 353 22.78 15.06 8.69
C LEU A 353 23.58 13.88 9.25
N SER A 354 23.75 12.81 8.46
CA SER A 354 24.56 11.64 8.86
C SER A 354 26.05 11.99 9.03
N LEU A 355 26.59 12.84 8.15
CA LEU A 355 27.98 13.32 8.27
C LEU A 355 28.20 14.19 9.51
N LEU A 356 27.21 15.01 9.88
CA LEU A 356 27.29 15.85 11.07
C LEU A 356 27.20 15.05 12.38
N THR A 357 26.49 13.91 12.36
CA THR A 357 26.29 13.06 13.55
C THR A 357 27.38 11.99 13.73
N MET A 358 28.17 11.67 12.70
CA MET A 358 29.33 10.79 12.82
C MET A 358 30.63 11.50 13.28
N ASN A 359 30.66 12.83 13.22
CA ASN A 359 31.83 13.64 13.59
C ASN A 359 31.74 14.28 14.98
N GLY A 360 30.72 13.95 15.78
CA GLY A 360 30.56 14.38 17.17
C GLY A 360 30.24 13.19 18.05
#